data_AF-D1L6V3-F1
#
_entry.id   AF-D1L6V3-F1
#
_cell.length_a   1.000
_cell.length_b   1.000
_cell.length_c   1.000
_cell.angle_alpha   90.00
_cell.angle_beta   90.00
_cell.angle_gamma   90.00
#
_symmetry.space_group_name_H-M   'P 1'
#
loop_
_entity.id
_entity.type
_entity.pdbx_description
1 polymer ?
#
loop_
_entity_poly.entity_id
_entity_poly.type
_entity_poly.pdbx_seq_one_letter_code
_entity_poly.pdbx_strand_id
1 'polypeptide(L)'
;EDKTHLNVVVIGHVDSGKSTTTGHLIYQCGGIDKRTIEKFEKEAAELGKGSFKYAWVLDKLKAERERGITIDIALWKFETPRYYVTVIDAPGHRDFI
;
A
#
# COMPACT_ATOMS: atom_id res chain seq x y z
N GLU A 1 9.37 24.03 -11.89
CA GLU A 1 8.89 24.49 -10.56
C GLU A 1 9.26 23.43 -9.54
N ASP A 2 9.89 23.83 -8.43
CA ASP A 2 10.15 22.90 -7.32
C ASP A 2 8.81 22.54 -6.66
N LYS A 3 8.34 21.31 -6.88
CA LYS A 3 7.17 20.79 -6.16
C LYS A 3 7.55 20.61 -4.69
N THR A 4 6.65 20.98 -3.78
CA THR A 4 6.86 20.74 -2.35
C THR A 4 6.86 19.23 -2.05
N HIS A 5 7.77 18.78 -1.18
CA HIS A 5 7.84 17.38 -0.75
C HIS A 5 6.98 17.16 0.51
N LEU A 6 6.04 16.21 0.43
CA LEU A 6 5.17 15.79 1.52
C LEU A 6 5.56 14.40 2.01
N ASN A 7 5.69 14.25 3.32
CA ASN A 7 5.82 12.94 3.97
C ASN A 7 4.51 12.63 4.70
N VAL A 8 3.90 11.49 4.39
CA VAL A 8 2.61 11.07 4.95
C VAL A 8 2.78 9.72 5.62
N VAL A 9 2.32 9.57 6.85
CA VAL A 9 2.28 8.28 7.56
C VAL A 9 0.83 7.87 7.74
N VAL A 10 0.50 6.63 7.38
CA VAL A 10 -0.84 6.08 7.53
C VAL A 10 -0.86 5.13 8.74
N ILE A 11 -1.68 5.47 9.73
CA ILE A 11 -1.80 4.75 11.01
C ILE A 11 -3.26 4.40 11.29
N GLY A 12 -3.48 3.44 12.21
CA GLY A 12 -4.81 2.97 12.57
C GLY A 12 -4.86 1.50 12.94
N HIS A 13 -6.02 1.05 13.43
CA HIS A 13 -6.22 -0.30 13.94
C HIS A 13 -6.02 -1.39 12.86
N VAL A 14 -5.80 -2.64 13.28
CA VAL A 14 -5.86 -3.80 12.38
C VAL A 14 -7.23 -3.83 11.67
N ASP A 15 -7.24 -4.32 10.43
CA ASP A 15 -8.45 -4.41 9.58
C ASP A 15 -9.16 -3.09 9.22
N SER A 16 -8.58 -1.92 9.55
CA SER A 16 -9.12 -0.61 9.16
C SER A 16 -8.84 -0.22 7.69
N GLY A 17 -8.26 -1.12 6.89
CA GLY A 17 -8.02 -0.89 5.47
C GLY A 17 -6.93 0.14 5.15
N LYS A 18 -5.94 0.34 6.02
CA LYS A 18 -4.82 1.29 5.85
C LYS A 18 -4.05 1.05 4.54
N SER A 19 -3.49 -0.14 4.38
CA SER A 19 -2.68 -0.51 3.22
C SER A 19 -3.52 -0.57 1.94
N THR A 20 -4.77 -1.02 2.04
CA THR A 20 -5.72 -1.01 0.92
C THR A 20 -5.98 0.41 0.42
N THR A 21 -6.28 1.33 1.33
CA THR A 21 -6.52 2.75 1.01
C THR A 21 -5.26 3.39 0.41
N THR A 22 -4.11 3.12 1.03
CA THR A 22 -2.83 3.70 0.61
C THR A 22 -2.41 3.19 -0.77
N GLY A 23 -2.49 1.88 -1.01
CA GLY A 23 -2.21 1.29 -2.32
C GLY A 23 -3.16 1.77 -3.41
N HIS A 24 -4.44 1.96 -3.07
CA HIS A 24 -5.41 2.50 -4.02
C HIS A 24 -5.12 3.97 -4.36
N LEU A 25 -4.72 4.78 -3.37
CA LEU A 25 -4.30 6.17 -3.59
C LEU A 25 -3.07 6.23 -4.52
N ILE A 26 -2.06 5.40 -4.29
CA ILE A 26 -0.87 5.30 -5.14
C ILE A 26 -1.28 4.99 -6.59
N TYR A 27 -2.20 4.03 -6.78
CA TYR A 27 -2.73 3.68 -8.10
C TYR A 27 -3.47 4.85 -8.77
N GLN A 28 -4.37 5.51 -8.05
CA GLN A 28 -5.12 6.67 -8.56
C GLN A 28 -4.19 7.81 -8.98
N CYS A 29 -3.07 8.00 -8.28
CA CYS A 29 -2.07 9.00 -8.62
C CYS A 29 -1.08 8.56 -9.71
N GLY A 30 -1.24 7.37 -10.29
CA GLY A 30 -0.32 6.84 -11.30
C GLY A 30 1.05 6.42 -10.75
N GLY A 31 1.17 6.27 -9.44
CA GLY A 31 2.40 5.79 -8.78
C GLY A 31 2.65 4.29 -8.96
N ILE A 32 1.70 3.56 -9.54
CA ILE A 32 1.84 2.17 -9.97
C ILE A 32 1.07 1.96 -11.27
N ASP A 33 1.65 1.16 -12.17
CA ASP A 33 1.04 0.87 -13.46
C ASP A 33 -0.13 -0.13 -13.33
N LYS A 34 -1.06 -0.06 -14.29
CA LYS A 34 -2.25 -0.90 -14.32
C LYS A 34 -1.92 -2.40 -14.43
N ARG A 35 -0.87 -2.77 -15.17
CA ARG A 35 -0.50 -4.17 -15.39
C ARG A 35 -0.02 -4.82 -14.09
N THR A 36 0.69 -4.07 -13.24
CA THR A 36 1.11 -4.55 -11.93
C THR A 36 -0.09 -4.79 -11.00
N ILE A 37 -1.08 -3.90 -10.99
CA ILE A 37 -2.32 -4.11 -10.21
C ILE A 37 -3.12 -5.30 -10.74
N GLU A 38 -3.25 -5.46 -12.06
CA GLU A 38 -3.93 -6.63 -12.66
C GLU A 38 -3.21 -7.94 -12.32
N LYS A 39 -1.87 -7.93 -12.23
CA LYS A 39 -1.09 -9.08 -11.75
C LYS A 39 -1.41 -9.39 -10.29
N PHE A 40 -1.38 -8.39 -9.40
CA PHE A 40 -1.72 -8.60 -7.99
C PHE A 40 -3.18 -9.02 -7.79
N GLU A 41 -4.10 -8.54 -8.62
CA GLU A 41 -5.49 -8.99 -8.59
C GLU A 41 -5.62 -10.49 -8.88
N LYS A 42 -4.91 -11.00 -9.89
CA LYS A 42 -4.88 -12.44 -10.20
C LYS A 42 -4.26 -13.26 -9.09
N GLU A 43 -3.06 -12.88 -8.64
CA GLU A 43 -2.36 -13.61 -7.57
C GLU A 43 -3.15 -13.58 -6.25
N ALA A 44 -3.78 -12.45 -5.92
CA ALA A 44 -4.60 -12.32 -4.72
C ALA A 44 -5.90 -13.13 -4.85
N ALA A 45 -6.53 -13.17 -6.04
CA ALA A 45 -7.69 -14.01 -6.29
C ALA A 45 -7.39 -15.51 -6.16
N GLU A 46 -6.22 -15.96 -6.63
CA GLU A 46 -5.75 -17.35 -6.45
C GLU A 46 -5.62 -17.74 -4.97
N LEU A 47 -5.31 -16.78 -4.09
CA LEU A 47 -5.27 -16.98 -2.63
C LEU A 47 -6.61 -16.71 -1.93
N GLY A 48 -7.70 -16.48 -2.66
CA GLY A 48 -9.01 -16.14 -2.09
C GLY A 48 -9.10 -14.73 -1.47
N LYS A 49 -8.14 -13.86 -1.77
CA LYS A 49 -7.99 -12.50 -1.22
C LYS A 49 -8.07 -11.42 -2.30
N GLY A 50 -8.92 -11.58 -3.31
CA GLY A 50 -8.98 -10.64 -4.45
C GLY A 50 -9.15 -9.15 -4.06
N SER A 51 -9.78 -8.86 -2.91
CA SER A 51 -9.91 -7.50 -2.35
C SER A 51 -8.60 -6.88 -1.85
N PHE A 52 -7.52 -7.66 -1.69
CA PHE A 52 -6.24 -7.24 -1.13
C PHE A 52 -5.25 -6.75 -2.20
N LYS A 53 -5.65 -6.73 -3.48
CA LYS A 53 -4.79 -6.34 -4.61
C LYS A 53 -4.08 -4.99 -4.40
N TYR A 54 -4.72 -4.04 -3.72
CA TYR A 54 -4.13 -2.74 -3.42
C TYR A 54 -3.17 -2.79 -2.21
N ALA A 55 -3.48 -3.56 -1.18
CA ALA A 55 -2.57 -3.72 -0.04
C ALA A 55 -1.22 -4.33 -0.47
N TRP A 56 -1.24 -5.24 -1.45
CA TRP A 56 -0.05 -5.90 -1.99
C TRP A 56 0.93 -5.00 -2.75
N VAL A 57 0.54 -3.76 -3.03
CA VAL A 57 1.46 -2.71 -3.47
C VAL A 57 2.52 -2.42 -2.40
N LEU A 58 2.11 -2.50 -1.13
CA LEU A 58 2.91 -2.18 0.03
C LEU A 58 3.41 -3.45 0.72
N ASP A 59 2.57 -4.48 0.81
CA ASP A 59 2.89 -5.78 1.41
C ASP A 59 3.82 -6.60 0.49
N LYS A 60 5.11 -6.55 0.79
CA LYS A 60 6.16 -7.24 0.00
C LYS A 60 6.51 -8.59 0.58
N LEU A 61 6.28 -8.82 1.87
CA LEU A 61 6.63 -10.09 2.50
C LEU A 61 5.57 -11.15 2.18
N LYS A 62 6.03 -12.36 1.90
CA LYS A 62 5.14 -13.52 1.71
C LYS A 62 4.23 -13.72 2.93
N ALA A 63 4.77 -13.55 4.13
CA ALA A 63 4.03 -13.65 5.39
C ALA A 63 2.91 -12.59 5.51
N GLU A 64 3.12 -11.36 5.02
CA GLU A 64 2.10 -10.31 5.02
C GLU A 64 0.94 -10.69 4.09
N ARG A 65 1.25 -11.18 2.88
CA ARG A 65 0.24 -11.61 1.90
C ARG A 65 -0.54 -12.84 2.38
N GLU A 66 0.14 -13.82 2.97
CA GLU A 66 -0.47 -15.03 3.51
C GLU A 66 -1.34 -14.75 4.73
N ARG A 67 -0.93 -13.86 5.63
CA ARG A 67 -1.68 -13.51 6.85
C ARG A 67 -2.70 -12.40 6.63
N GLY A 68 -2.52 -11.56 5.62
CA GLY A 68 -3.37 -10.41 5.36
C GLY A 68 -3.16 -9.24 6.33
N ILE A 69 -1.96 -9.10 6.91
CA ILE A 69 -1.62 -8.02 7.83
C ILE A 69 -0.27 -7.42 7.45
N THR A 70 -0.13 -6.11 7.62
CA THR A 70 1.14 -5.39 7.50
C THR A 70 2.02 -5.70 8.70
N ILE A 71 3.24 -6.16 8.44
CA ILE A 71 4.23 -6.55 9.46
C ILE A 71 5.37 -5.52 9.48
N ASP A 72 5.87 -5.15 8.29
CA ASP A 72 6.97 -4.20 8.16
C ASP A 72 6.47 -2.83 7.66
N ILE A 73 7.25 -1.79 7.93
CA ILE A 73 6.93 -0.44 7.45
C ILE A 73 7.24 -0.37 5.95
N ALA A 74 6.24 -0.04 5.15
CA ALA A 74 6.41 0.14 3.71
C ALA A 74 6.57 1.62 3.36
N LEU A 75 7.63 1.96 2.61
CA LEU A 75 7.82 3.28 2.04
C LEU A 75 7.57 3.26 0.53
N TRP A 76 6.75 4.20 0.05
CA TRP A 76 6.50 4.39 -1.37
C TRP A 76 6.61 5.87 -1.75
N LYS A 77 7.23 6.14 -2.91
CA LYS A 77 7.36 7.49 -3.45
C LYS A 77 6.55 7.62 -4.74
N PHE A 78 5.75 8.65 -4.84
CA PHE A 78 5.00 8.96 -6.05
C PHE A 78 4.82 10.46 -6.20
N GLU A 79 4.37 10.89 -7.38
CA GLU A 79 4.17 12.29 -7.69
C GLU A 79 2.71 12.59 -7.95
N THR A 80 2.33 13.81 -7.59
CA THR A 80 1.08 14.43 -8.05
C THR A 80 1.43 15.63 -8.92
N PRO A 81 0.44 16.30 -9.55
CA PRO A 81 0.71 17.54 -10.25
C PRO A 81 1.35 18.63 -9.38
N ARG A 82 1.13 18.61 -8.05
CA ARG A 82 1.55 19.68 -7.13
C ARG A 82 2.65 19.29 -6.14
N TYR A 83 2.79 18.01 -5.80
CA TYR A 83 3.65 17.53 -4.71
C TYR A 83 4.47 16.30 -5.12
N TYR A 84 5.69 16.23 -4.58
CA TYR A 84 6.38 14.95 -4.38
C TYR A 84 5.87 14.33 -3.08
N VAL A 85 5.45 13.07 -3.10
CA VAL A 85 4.89 12.40 -1.93
C VAL A 85 5.71 11.18 -1.58
N THR A 86 6.15 11.10 -0.32
CA THR A 86 6.58 9.85 0.30
C THR A 86 5.48 9.41 1.27
N VAL A 87 4.88 8.25 1.01
CA VAL A 87 3.91 7.64 1.92
C VAL A 87 4.55 6.47 2.66
N ILE A 88 4.24 6.39 3.95
CA ILE A 88 4.70 5.37 4.88
C ILE A 88 3.47 4.64 5.40
N ASP A 89 3.37 3.35 5.12
CA ASP A 89 2.34 2.47 5.67
C ASP A 89 2.88 1.76 6.89
N ALA A 90 2.20 1.93 8.03
CA ALA A 90 2.64 1.42 9.32
C ALA A 90 1.79 0.21 9.76
N PRO A 91 2.39 -0.74 10.50
CA PRO A 91 1.66 -1.88 11.06
C PRO A 91 0.56 -1.42 12.03
N GLY A 92 -0.55 -2.16 12.04
CA GLY A 92 -1.69 -1.89 12.93
C GLY A 92 -1.94 -2.94 14.01
N HIS A 93 -1.21 -4.05 13.97
CA HIS A 93 -1.31 -5.12 14.96
C HIS A 93 -0.36 -4.84 16.12
N ARG A 94 -0.80 -5.06 17.36
CA ARG A 94 -0.06 -4.71 18.58
C ARG A 94 1.33 -5.35 18.65
N ASP A 95 1.47 -6.58 18.15
CA ASP A 95 2.73 -7.31 18.12
C ASP A 95 3.83 -6.65 17.26
N PHE A 96 3.47 -5.68 16.41
CA PHE A 96 4.37 -5.01 15.47
C PHE A 96 4.41 -3.48 15.64
N ILE A 97 3.90 -2.96 16.77
CA ILE A 97 3.97 -1.54 17.17
C ILE A 97 5.13 -1.33 18.14
#